data_AF-A0A0L7LSJ6-F1
#
_entry.id   AF-A0A0L7LSJ6-F1
#
_cell.length_a   1.000
_cell.length_b   1.000
_cell.length_c   1.000
_cell.angle_alpha   90.00
_cell.angle_beta   90.00
_cell.angle_gamma   90.00
#
_symmetry.space_group_name_H-M   'P 1'
#
loop_
_entity.id
_entity.type
_entity.pdbx_description
1 polymer ?
#
loop_
_entity_poly.entity_id
_entity_poly.type
_entity_poly.pdbx_seq_one_letter_code
_entity_poly.pdbx_strand_id
1 'polypeptide(L)'
;MRVPVIRNVTVTTANQSQSWALDKVQTNAHIAFFYIECVCNAWFTLEILVRFISSPNKCEFVKSSVNIIDYIATMSFYIDLILQKYASHVENADILEFFSIIRIMRLFKLTRHSSGLKILIQTFRASAKELTLLVFFLVLGIVIFASLVYYAERIQTNPHNDFNSIPLGLWP
;
A
#
# COMPACT_ATOMS: atom_id res chain seq x y z
N MET A 1 -13.74 -18.49 -5.12
CA MET A 1 -15.04 -18.88 -4.53
C MET A 1 -15.05 -18.41 -3.09
N ARG A 2 -15.93 -17.48 -2.74
CA ARG A 2 -15.98 -16.79 -1.44
C ARG A 2 -17.21 -17.32 -0.69
N VAL A 3 -17.02 -17.95 0.47
CA VAL A 3 -18.13 -18.52 1.25
C VAL A 3 -18.57 -17.48 2.29
N PRO A 4 -19.83 -17.01 2.24
CA PRO A 4 -20.33 -16.09 3.23
C PRO A 4 -20.61 -16.82 4.54
N VAL A 5 -20.10 -16.27 5.65
CA VAL A 5 -20.51 -16.68 6.99
C VAL A 5 -21.78 -15.91 7.33
N ILE A 6 -22.88 -16.64 7.47
CA ILE A 6 -24.20 -16.07 7.75
C ILE A 6 -24.52 -16.31 9.22
N ARG A 7 -24.89 -15.25 9.95
CA ARG A 7 -25.35 -15.35 11.33
C ARG A 7 -26.83 -15.02 11.39
N ASN A 8 -27.58 -15.83 12.14
CA ASN A 8 -28.97 -15.53 12.43
C ASN A 8 -29.01 -14.50 13.56
N VAL A 9 -29.63 -13.35 13.29
CA VAL A 9 -29.89 -12.32 14.31
C VAL A 9 -31.39 -12.07 14.38
N THR A 10 -31.89 -12.02 15.61
CA THR A 10 -33.27 -11.63 15.91
C THR A 10 -33.35 -10.12 15.96
N VAL A 11 -34.16 -9.53 15.09
CA VAL A 11 -34.36 -8.07 15.03
C VAL A 11 -35.78 -7.77 15.51
N THR A 12 -35.89 -6.84 16.44
CA THR A 12 -37.19 -6.39 16.92
C THR A 12 -37.73 -5.36 15.94
N THR A 13 -38.83 -5.70 15.27
CA THR A 13 -39.49 -4.81 14.30
C THR A 13 -40.22 -3.70 15.03
N ALA A 14 -40.49 -2.55 14.38
CA ALA A 14 -41.21 -1.41 14.97
C ALA A 14 -42.58 -1.78 15.58
N ASN A 15 -43.18 -2.90 15.15
CA ASN A 15 -44.43 -3.45 15.69
C ASN A 15 -44.22 -4.39 16.91
N GLN A 16 -43.05 -4.36 17.55
CA GLN A 16 -42.62 -5.28 18.63
C GLN A 16 -42.62 -6.78 18.26
N SER A 17 -42.75 -7.11 16.98
CA SER A 17 -42.63 -8.48 16.49
C SER A 17 -41.16 -8.86 16.29
N GLN A 18 -40.78 -10.04 16.77
CA GLN A 18 -39.44 -10.58 16.51
C GLN A 18 -39.40 -11.20 15.12
N SER A 19 -38.54 -10.66 14.26
CA SER A 19 -38.28 -11.21 12.93
C SER A 19 -36.84 -11.72 12.83
N TRP A 20 -36.67 -12.79 12.05
CA TRP A 20 -35.36 -13.38 11.80
C TRP A 20 -34.72 -12.65 10.62
N ALA A 21 -33.58 -11.99 10.84
CA ALA A 21 -32.77 -11.43 9.77
C ALA A 21 -31.48 -12.24 9.62
N LEU A 22 -31.10 -12.49 8.37
CA LEU A 22 -29.80 -13.09 8.03
C LEU A 22 -28.80 -11.96 7.86
N ASP A 23 -27.87 -11.85 8.79
CA ASP A 23 -26.81 -10.85 8.71
C ASP A 23 -25.52 -11.47 8.15
N LYS A 24 -24.92 -10.80 7.18
CA LYS A 24 -23.77 -11.30 6.41
C LYS A 24 -22.50 -10.74 7.01
N VAL A 25 -22.05 -11.36 8.11
CA VAL A 25 -21.00 -10.84 8.99
C VAL A 25 -19.63 -10.79 8.29
N GLN A 26 -19.23 -11.84 7.58
CA GLN A 26 -17.90 -11.87 6.96
C GLN A 26 -17.81 -12.84 5.78
N THR A 27 -17.02 -12.46 4.79
CA THR A 27 -16.70 -13.32 3.64
C THR A 27 -15.25 -13.76 3.76
N ASN A 28 -15.02 -14.96 4.30
CA ASN A 28 -13.68 -15.48 4.51
C ASN A 28 -13.18 -16.21 3.25
N ALA A 29 -11.89 -16.09 2.96
CA ALA A 29 -11.25 -16.86 1.90
C ALA A 29 -11.22 -18.34 2.29
N HIS A 30 -11.47 -19.24 1.32
CA HIS A 30 -11.43 -20.68 1.57
C HIS A 30 -10.04 -21.10 2.03
N ILE A 31 -9.96 -22.01 3.01
CA ILE A 31 -8.71 -22.46 3.63
C ILE A 31 -7.73 -23.02 2.58
N ALA A 32 -8.24 -23.59 1.49
CA ALA A 32 -7.44 -24.03 0.35
C ALA A 32 -6.62 -22.90 -0.31
N PHE A 33 -7.14 -21.68 -0.42
CA PHE A 33 -6.38 -20.55 -0.98
C PHE A 33 -5.18 -20.22 -0.11
N PHE A 34 -5.33 -20.30 1.21
CA PHE A 34 -4.23 -20.06 2.15
C PHE A 34 -3.11 -21.09 1.97
N TYR A 35 -3.45 -22.38 1.84
CA TYR A 35 -2.44 -23.43 1.60
C TYR A 35 -1.73 -23.25 0.26
N ILE A 36 -2.47 -22.94 -0.81
CA ILE A 36 -1.88 -22.68 -2.13
C ILE A 36 -0.95 -21.46 -2.09
N GLU A 37 -1.37 -20.39 -1.42
CA GLU A 37 -0.52 -19.20 -1.23
C GLU A 37 0.74 -19.50 -0.45
N CYS A 38 0.66 -20.35 0.58
CA CYS A 38 1.79 -20.77 1.39
C CYS A 38 2.80 -21.59 0.58
N VAL A 39 2.34 -22.59 -0.18
CA VAL A 39 3.18 -23.43 -1.05
C VAL A 39 3.84 -22.59 -2.14
N CYS A 40 3.08 -21.70 -2.78
CA CYS A 40 3.58 -20.82 -3.83
C CYS A 40 4.66 -19.87 -3.29
N ASN A 41 4.45 -19.29 -2.11
CA ASN A 41 5.46 -18.45 -1.47
C ASN A 41 6.69 -19.24 -1.02
N ALA A 42 6.52 -20.46 -0.49
CA ALA A 42 7.65 -21.33 -0.15
C ALA A 42 8.52 -21.63 -1.38
N TRP A 43 7.87 -21.93 -2.52
CA TRP A 43 8.56 -22.13 -3.79
C TRP A 43 9.33 -20.88 -4.23
N PHE A 44 8.73 -19.70 -4.16
CA PHE A 44 9.42 -18.45 -4.47
C PHE A 44 10.59 -18.15 -3.53
N THR A 45 10.44 -18.48 -2.24
CA THR A 45 11.52 -18.33 -1.27
C THR A 45 12.71 -19.21 -1.66
N LEU A 46 12.44 -20.45 -2.09
CA LEU A 46 13.45 -21.38 -2.61
C LEU A 46 14.10 -20.86 -3.89
N GLU A 47 13.32 -20.37 -4.85
CA GLU A 47 13.81 -19.79 -6.10
C GLU A 47 14.76 -18.61 -5.85
N ILE A 48 14.41 -17.70 -4.94
CA ILE A 48 15.27 -16.60 -4.50
C ILE A 48 16.54 -17.14 -3.83
N LEU A 49 16.42 -18.13 -2.95
CA LEU A 49 17.55 -18.71 -2.22
C LEU A 49 18.55 -19.35 -3.18
N VAL A 50 18.08 -20.15 -4.13
CA VAL A 50 18.92 -20.80 -5.16
C VAL A 50 19.61 -19.76 -6.02
N ARG A 51 18.89 -18.74 -6.51
CA ARG A 51 19.52 -17.66 -7.28
C ARG A 51 20.53 -16.86 -6.46
N PHE A 52 20.27 -16.64 -5.18
CA PHE A 52 21.19 -15.95 -4.26
C PHE A 52 22.48 -16.74 -4.04
N ILE A 53 22.38 -18.06 -3.87
CA ILE A 53 23.55 -18.95 -3.72
C ILE A 53 24.33 -19.06 -5.02
N SER A 54 23.64 -19.11 -6.17
CA SER A 54 24.26 -19.26 -7.49
C SER A 54 24.91 -17.97 -8.03
N SER A 55 24.65 -16.81 -7.42
CA SER A 55 25.15 -15.52 -7.92
C SER A 55 26.51 -15.16 -7.31
N PRO A 56 27.54 -14.85 -8.13
CA PRO A 56 28.88 -14.52 -7.63
C PRO A 56 28.92 -13.17 -6.89
N ASN A 57 28.13 -12.18 -7.33
CA ASN A 57 28.04 -10.85 -6.73
C ASN A 57 26.70 -10.63 -6.01
N LYS A 58 26.65 -10.97 -4.71
CA LYS A 58 25.43 -10.92 -3.88
C LYS A 58 24.81 -9.52 -3.81
N CYS A 59 25.61 -8.46 -3.66
CA CYS A 59 25.10 -7.09 -3.58
C CYS A 59 24.41 -6.61 -4.87
N GLU A 60 24.95 -6.97 -6.04
CA GLU A 60 24.37 -6.57 -7.33
C GLU A 60 23.07 -7.34 -7.60
N PHE A 61 23.03 -8.61 -7.22
CA PHE A 61 21.83 -9.44 -7.27
C PHE A 61 20.70 -8.87 -6.41
N VAL A 62 20.98 -8.44 -5.17
CA VAL A 62 19.96 -7.82 -4.32
C VAL A 62 19.54 -6.45 -4.83
N LYS A 63 20.41 -5.72 -5.53
CA LYS A 63 20.12 -4.37 -6.07
C LYS A 63 19.32 -4.39 -7.38
N SER A 64 19.12 -5.55 -7.99
CA SER A 64 18.26 -5.68 -9.18
C SER A 64 16.81 -5.37 -8.81
N SER A 65 16.19 -4.39 -9.50
CA SER A 65 14.83 -3.93 -9.21
C SER A 65 13.80 -5.06 -9.21
N VAL A 66 14.00 -6.11 -10.03
CA VAL A 66 13.09 -7.25 -10.11
C VAL A 66 13.20 -8.15 -8.88
N ASN A 67 14.41 -8.36 -8.34
CA ASN A 67 14.62 -9.14 -7.12
C ASN A 67 14.17 -8.40 -5.87
N ILE A 68 14.30 -7.08 -5.82
CA ILE A 68 13.80 -6.28 -4.67
C ILE A 68 12.28 -6.46 -4.54
N ILE A 69 11.56 -6.39 -5.66
CA ILE A 69 10.11 -6.60 -5.68
C ILE A 69 9.76 -8.01 -5.22
N ASP A 70 10.52 -9.01 -5.68
CA ASP A 70 10.36 -10.40 -5.28
C ASP A 70 10.55 -10.60 -3.76
N TYR A 71 11.62 -10.02 -3.22
CA TYR A 71 11.93 -10.07 -1.80
C TYR A 71 10.86 -9.38 -0.95
N ILE A 72 10.44 -8.17 -1.31
CA ILE A 72 9.39 -7.41 -0.59
C ILE A 72 8.06 -8.18 -0.60
N ALA A 73 7.68 -8.76 -1.75
CA ALA A 73 6.44 -9.52 -1.87
C ALA A 73 6.45 -10.78 -1.00
N THR A 74 7.59 -11.49 -0.96
CA THR A 74 7.78 -12.67 -0.12
C THR A 74 7.76 -12.28 1.36
N MET A 75 8.47 -11.22 1.74
CA MET A 75 8.56 -10.71 3.11
C MET A 75 7.20 -10.25 3.66
N SER A 76 6.42 -9.53 2.86
CA SER A 76 5.07 -9.05 3.22
C SER A 76 4.14 -10.17 3.69
N PHE A 77 4.21 -11.35 3.06
CA PHE A 77 3.41 -12.51 3.48
C PHE A 77 3.87 -13.11 4.81
N TYR A 78 5.18 -13.26 5.03
CA TYR A 78 5.68 -13.77 6.30
C TYR A 78 5.33 -12.82 7.45
N ILE A 79 5.38 -11.51 7.20
CA ILE A 79 4.97 -10.50 8.18
C ILE A 79 3.46 -10.59 8.47
N ASP A 80 2.59 -10.75 7.46
CA ASP A 80 1.13 -10.94 7.64
C ASP A 80 0.83 -12.22 8.46
N LEU A 81 1.57 -13.32 8.23
CA LEU A 81 1.44 -14.56 9.01
C LEU A 81 1.84 -14.40 10.47
N ILE A 82 2.99 -13.75 10.72
CA ILE A 82 3.46 -13.48 12.08
C ILE A 82 2.45 -12.57 12.78
N LEU A 83 2.02 -11.51 12.11
CA LEU A 83 1.02 -10.59 12.61
C LEU A 83 -0.28 -11.31 13.00
N GLN A 84 -0.85 -12.14 12.14
CA GLN A 84 -2.09 -12.87 12.46
C GLN A 84 -1.93 -13.78 13.69
N LYS A 85 -0.73 -14.29 13.94
CA LYS A 85 -0.42 -15.12 15.12
C LYS A 85 -0.26 -14.29 16.41
N TYR A 86 0.26 -13.07 16.30
CA TYR A 86 0.51 -12.19 17.45
C TYR A 86 -0.58 -11.14 17.69
N ALA A 87 -1.50 -10.92 16.75
CA ALA A 87 -2.56 -9.91 16.83
C ALA A 87 -3.49 -10.12 18.04
N SER A 88 -3.67 -11.36 18.50
CA SER A 88 -4.44 -11.69 19.71
C SER A 88 -3.75 -11.28 21.01
N HIS A 89 -2.46 -10.95 20.99
CA HIS A 89 -1.66 -10.55 22.15
C HIS A 89 -1.30 -9.06 22.15
N VAL A 90 -1.71 -8.31 21.12
CA VAL A 90 -1.36 -6.90 20.96
C VAL A 90 -2.59 -6.03 21.24
N GLU A 91 -2.63 -5.43 22.43
CA GLU A 91 -3.67 -4.47 22.84
C GLU A 91 -3.37 -3.02 22.42
N ASN A 92 -2.19 -2.75 21.88
CA ASN A 92 -1.76 -1.40 21.51
C ASN A 92 -2.35 -0.98 20.15
N ALA A 93 -3.24 0.01 20.17
CA ALA A 93 -3.91 0.56 18.99
C ALA A 93 -2.93 1.07 17.91
N ASP A 94 -1.83 1.71 18.30
CA ASP A 94 -0.81 2.21 17.38
C ASP A 94 -0.20 1.11 16.52
N ILE A 95 0.02 -0.08 17.11
CA ILE A 95 0.61 -1.20 16.39
C ILE A 95 -0.39 -1.77 15.38
N LEU A 96 -1.69 -1.78 15.70
CA LEU A 96 -2.76 -2.18 14.78
C LEU A 96 -2.89 -1.23 13.56
N GLU A 97 -2.63 0.06 13.72
CA GLU A 97 -2.55 1.01 12.60
C GLU A 97 -1.36 0.70 11.67
N PHE A 98 -0.17 0.50 12.22
CA PHE A 98 1.00 0.10 11.43
C PHE A 98 0.77 -1.23 10.69
N PHE A 99 0.06 -2.16 11.33
CA PHE A 99 -0.31 -3.45 10.75
C PHE A 99 -1.32 -3.33 9.59
N SER A 100 -2.14 -2.28 9.58
CA SER A 100 -3.00 -1.99 8.42
C SER A 100 -2.20 -1.58 7.18
N ILE A 101 -1.03 -0.96 7.35
CA ILE A 101 -0.10 -0.64 6.25
C ILE A 101 0.45 -1.93 5.61
N ILE A 102 0.73 -2.96 6.41
CA ILE A 102 1.20 -4.27 5.94
C ILE A 102 0.13 -4.96 5.08
N ARG A 103 -1.14 -4.76 5.43
CA ARG A 103 -2.27 -5.22 4.61
C ARG A 103 -2.31 -4.55 3.23
N ILE A 104 -1.80 -3.33 3.11
CA ILE A 104 -1.60 -2.63 1.83
C ILE A 104 -0.36 -3.18 1.13
N MET A 105 0.71 -3.52 1.87
CA MET A 105 1.91 -4.17 1.32
C MET A 105 1.60 -5.50 0.62
N ARG A 106 0.65 -6.30 1.11
CA ARG A 106 0.26 -7.54 0.41
C ARG A 106 -0.47 -7.27 -0.91
N LEU A 107 -1.03 -6.08 -1.12
CA LEU A 107 -1.59 -5.68 -2.42
C LEU A 107 -0.48 -5.63 -3.49
N PHE A 108 0.76 -5.31 -3.09
CA PHE A 108 1.92 -5.38 -3.97
C PHE A 108 2.36 -6.81 -4.32
N LYS A 109 1.81 -7.84 -3.67
CA LYS A 109 1.94 -9.24 -4.15
C LYS A 109 1.30 -9.40 -5.53
N LEU A 110 0.27 -8.60 -5.87
CA LEU A 110 -0.32 -8.57 -7.22
C LEU A 110 0.67 -8.10 -8.28
N THR A 111 1.62 -7.24 -7.90
CA THR A 111 2.70 -6.74 -8.77
C THR A 111 3.58 -7.86 -9.31
N ARG A 112 3.66 -8.98 -8.59
CA ARG A 112 4.38 -10.18 -9.04
C ARG A 112 3.62 -10.96 -10.11
N HIS A 113 2.31 -11.12 -9.90
CA HIS A 113 1.43 -11.90 -10.77
C HIS A 113 1.02 -11.14 -12.04
N SER A 114 1.04 -9.81 -12.00
CA SER A 114 0.75 -8.97 -13.16
C SER A 114 2.03 -8.62 -13.93
N SER A 115 2.23 -9.26 -15.08
CA SER A 115 3.29 -8.92 -16.03
C SER A 115 3.21 -7.46 -16.50
N GLY A 116 2.00 -6.88 -16.57
CA GLY A 116 1.78 -5.49 -16.95
C GLY A 116 2.37 -4.47 -15.97
N LEU A 117 2.31 -4.75 -14.66
CA LEU A 117 2.84 -3.82 -13.65
C LEU A 117 4.39 -3.84 -13.63
N LYS A 118 5.00 -4.99 -13.93
CA LYS A 118 6.47 -5.09 -14.12
C LYS A 118 6.93 -4.26 -15.32
N ILE A 119 6.19 -4.29 -16.42
CA ILE A 119 6.47 -3.47 -17.60
C ILE A 119 6.35 -1.98 -17.26
N LEU A 120 5.29 -1.58 -16.56
CA LEU A 120 5.12 -0.19 -16.12
C LEU A 120 6.29 0.30 -15.26
N ILE A 121 6.75 -0.51 -14.31
CA ILE A 121 7.90 -0.19 -13.45
C ILE A 121 9.17 -0.02 -14.29
N GLN A 122 9.38 -0.90 -15.27
CA GLN A 122 10.54 -0.82 -16.16
C GLN A 122 10.49 0.43 -17.04
N THR A 123 9.33 0.76 -17.60
CA THR A 123 9.11 1.98 -18.37
C THR A 123 9.32 3.21 -17.51
N PHE A 124 8.76 3.23 -16.30
CA PHE A 124 8.95 4.32 -15.34
C PHE A 124 10.43 4.49 -15.00
N ARG A 125 11.17 3.38 -14.79
CA ARG A 125 12.61 3.43 -14.51
C ARG A 125 13.41 3.97 -15.70
N ALA A 126 13.04 3.59 -16.92
CA ALA A 126 13.68 4.10 -18.13
C ALA A 126 13.50 5.62 -18.26
N SER A 127 12.29 6.11 -17.99
CA SER A 127 11.95 7.53 -18.05
C SER A 127 12.22 8.29 -16.74
N ALA A 128 12.70 7.64 -15.67
CA ALA A 128 12.83 8.25 -14.34
C ALA A 128 13.76 9.46 -14.33
N LYS A 129 14.84 9.43 -15.13
CA LYS A 129 15.75 10.56 -15.24
C LYS A 129 15.05 11.79 -15.84
N GLU A 130 14.28 11.60 -16.90
CA GLU A 130 13.52 12.66 -17.56
C GLU A 130 12.38 13.16 -16.67
N LEU A 131 11.67 12.24 -16.01
CA LEU A 131 10.59 12.57 -15.07
C LEU A 131 11.10 13.37 -13.87
N THR A 132 12.25 13.00 -13.30
CA THR A 132 12.84 13.73 -12.16
C THR A 132 13.14 15.18 -12.54
N LEU A 133 13.67 15.39 -13.74
CA LEU A 133 13.98 16.72 -14.27
C LEU A 133 12.70 17.53 -14.53
N LEU A 134 11.65 16.89 -15.06
CA LEU A 134 10.33 17.51 -15.22
C LEU A 134 9.74 17.95 -13.87
N VAL A 135 9.76 17.07 -12.87
CA VAL A 135 9.27 17.39 -11.51
C VAL A 135 10.07 18.51 -10.88
N PHE A 136 11.39 18.56 -11.11
CA PHE A 136 12.23 19.67 -10.66
C PHE A 136 11.78 21.01 -11.24
N PHE A 137 11.52 21.08 -12.55
CA PHE A 137 11.00 22.30 -13.16
C PHE A 137 9.59 22.65 -12.70
N LEU A 138 8.74 21.65 -12.47
CA LEU A 138 7.40 21.88 -11.92
C LEU A 138 7.48 22.52 -10.53
N VAL A 139 8.29 21.97 -9.63
CA VAL A 139 8.48 22.53 -8.27
C VAL A 139 9.06 23.94 -8.34
N LEU A 140 10.07 24.17 -9.18
CA LEU A 140 10.64 25.51 -9.38
C LEU A 140 9.57 26.51 -9.87
N GLY A 141 8.73 26.09 -10.82
CA GLY A 141 7.60 26.88 -11.30
C GLY A 141 6.62 27.21 -10.18
N ILE A 142 6.20 26.21 -9.39
CA ILE A 142 5.29 26.42 -8.26
C ILE A 142 5.88 27.40 -7.24
N VAL A 143 7.17 27.30 -6.91
CA VAL A 143 7.83 28.22 -5.97
C VAL A 143 7.86 29.65 -6.51
N ILE A 144 8.14 29.85 -7.80
CA ILE A 144 8.14 31.18 -8.43
C ILE A 144 6.73 31.77 -8.43
N PHE A 145 5.72 31.01 -8.87
CA PHE A 145 4.34 31.46 -8.87
C PHE A 145 3.82 31.76 -7.47
N ALA A 146 4.10 30.90 -6.49
CA ALA A 146 3.77 31.16 -5.08
C ALA A 146 4.43 32.44 -4.55
N SER A 147 5.69 32.70 -4.94
CA SER A 147 6.40 33.94 -4.56
C SER A 147 5.80 35.19 -5.22
N LEU A 148 5.39 35.10 -6.49
CA LEU A 148 4.73 36.19 -7.20
C LEU A 148 3.36 36.49 -6.61
N VAL A 149 2.54 35.46 -6.33
CA VAL A 149 1.24 35.61 -5.67
C VAL A 149 1.41 36.21 -4.28
N TYR A 150 2.37 35.70 -3.50
CA TYR A 150 2.70 36.26 -2.18
C TYR A 150 3.09 37.74 -2.25
N TYR A 151 3.89 38.13 -3.25
CA TYR A 151 4.27 39.54 -3.44
C TYR A 151 3.08 40.39 -3.92
N ALA A 152 2.25 39.87 -4.82
CA ALA A 152 1.06 40.53 -5.34
C ALA A 152 0.03 40.80 -4.24
N GLU A 153 -0.23 39.83 -3.37
CA GLU A 153 -1.14 40.02 -2.23
C GLU A 153 -0.60 41.03 -1.22
N ARG A 154 0.72 41.06 -0.99
CA ARG A 154 1.34 42.03 -0.07
C ARG A 154 1.30 43.47 -0.57
N ILE A 155 1.08 43.70 -1.86
CA ILE A 155 0.91 45.04 -2.45
C ILE A 155 -0.50 45.59 -2.16
N GLN A 156 -1.48 44.75 -1.86
CA GLN A 156 -2.87 45.14 -1.64
C GLN A 156 -3.28 44.87 -0.19
N THR A 157 -3.52 45.91 0.61
CA THR A 157 -3.89 45.76 2.03
C THR A 157 -5.28 45.13 2.16
N ASN A 158 -5.34 43.80 2.27
CA ASN A 158 -6.57 43.04 2.46
C ASN A 158 -6.66 42.57 3.92
N PRO A 159 -7.71 42.92 4.69
CA PRO A 159 -7.85 42.55 6.11
C PRO A 159 -8.01 41.04 6.38
N HIS A 160 -8.29 40.23 5.36
CA HIS A 160 -8.56 38.79 5.44
C HIS A 160 -7.50 38.01 4.65
N ASN A 161 -6.27 37.94 5.18
CA ASN A 161 -5.09 37.43 4.47
C ASN A 161 -4.78 35.98 4.88
N ASP A 162 -5.12 35.00 4.02
CA ASP A 162 -4.88 33.57 4.28
C ASP A 162 -3.44 33.10 3.94
N PHE A 163 -2.66 33.92 3.23
CA PHE A 163 -1.28 33.58 2.84
C PHE A 163 -0.24 34.10 3.84
N ASN A 164 -0.11 33.43 4.98
CA ASN A 164 0.88 33.76 6.02
C ASN A 164 2.29 33.18 5.77
N SER A 165 2.46 32.21 4.85
CA SER A 165 3.76 31.57 4.58
C SER A 165 3.85 30.97 3.17
N ILE A 166 5.03 31.02 2.55
CA ILE A 166 5.31 30.41 1.23
C ILE A 166 4.90 28.92 1.13
N PRO A 167 5.17 28.05 2.13
CA PRO A 167 4.70 26.66 2.07
C PRO A 167 3.18 26.49 2.19
N LEU A 168 2.48 27.45 2.80
CA LEU A 168 1.01 27.45 2.87
C LEU A 168 0.37 27.88 1.54
N GLY A 169 1.01 28.79 0.80
CA GLY A 169 0.54 29.18 -0.53
C GLY A 169 0.83 28.19 -1.66
N LEU A 170 1.51 27.09 -1.35
CA LEU A 170 1.88 26.03 -2.29
C LEU A 170 0.72 25.07 -2.56
N TRP A 171 -0.29 25.05 -1.68
CA TRP A 171 -1.55 24.36 -1.85
C TRP A 171 -2.68 25.31 -1.40
N PRO A 172 -3.40 25.96 -2.34
CA PRO A 172 -4.53 26.82 -1.99
C PRO A 172 -5.70 26.02 -1.39
#